data_AF-A0A3D1LCR1-F1
#
_entry.id   AF-A0A3D1LCR1-F1
#
_cell.length_a   1.000
_cell.length_b   1.000
_cell.length_c   1.000
_cell.angle_alpha   90.00
_cell.angle_beta   90.00
_cell.angle_gamma   90.00
#
_symmetry.space_group_name_H-M   'P 1'
#
loop_
_entity.id
_entity.type
_entity.pdbx_description
1 polymer ?
#
loop_
_entity_poly.entity_id
_entity_poly.type
_entity_poly.pdbx_seq_one_letter_code
_entity_poly.pdbx_strand_id
1 'polypeptide(L)' 'MTTLEKLYNAAVVPVVVLDDAVDAVPTAKALLAGGVDVMEITFRTAAAADSIAAVAKECPDMLVGAGTV' A
#
# COMPACT_ATOMS: atom_id res chain seq x y z
N MET A 1 6.74 1.24 -16.61
CA MET A 1 7.39 0.30 -15.67
C MET A 1 6.37 -0.75 -15.31
N THR A 2 6.70 -2.02 -15.45
CA THR A 2 5.83 -3.13 -15.06
C THR A 2 5.76 -3.24 -13.53
N THR A 3 4.78 -3.99 -13.01
CA THR A 3 4.68 -4.27 -11.57
C THR A 3 5.95 -4.95 -11.04
N LEU A 4 6.50 -5.90 -11.78
CA LEU A 4 7.73 -6.62 -11.39
C LEU A 4 8.94 -5.69 -11.34
N GLU A 5 9.06 -4.74 -12.26
CA GLU A 5 10.12 -3.73 -12.25
C GLU A 5 10.01 -2.79 -11.03
N LYS A 6 8.79 -2.35 -10.67
CA LYS A 6 8.54 -1.57 -9.44
C LYS A 6 8.97 -2.34 -8.20
N LEU A 7 8.54 -3.59 -8.08
CA LEU A 7 8.85 -4.42 -6.93
C LEU A 7 10.37 -4.72 -6.83
N TYR A 8 11.02 -4.98 -7.96
CA TYR A 8 12.47 -5.23 -8.02
C TYR A 8 13.30 -4.01 -7.64
N ASN A 9 12.86 -2.82 -8.04
CA ASN A 9 13.54 -1.56 -7.72
C ASN A 9 13.24 -1.06 -6.30
N ALA A 10 12.20 -1.58 -5.65
CA ALA A 10 11.89 -1.24 -4.27
C ALA A 10 12.98 -1.77 -3.33
N ALA A 11 13.64 -0.87 -2.61
CA ALA A 11 14.63 -1.26 -1.60
C ALA A 11 13.98 -1.89 -0.36
N VAL A 12 12.72 -1.53 -0.09
CA VAL A 12 11.92 -2.04 1.04
C VAL A 12 10.45 -2.11 0.63
N VAL A 13 9.73 -3.11 1.14
CA VAL A 13 8.27 -3.21 1.04
C VAL A 13 7.70 -3.18 2.46
N PRO A 14 7.03 -2.09 2.87
CA PRO A 14 6.34 -2.03 4.15
C PRO A 14 5.16 -3.01 4.18
N VAL A 15 5.12 -3.85 5.22
CA VAL A 15 3.98 -4.72 5.53
C VAL A 15 3.08 -3.99 6.52
N VAL A 16 1.94 -3.52 6.05
CA VAL A 16 1.05 -2.60 6.76
C VAL A 16 -0.17 -3.34 7.30
N VAL A 17 -0.50 -3.05 8.55
CA VAL A 17 -1.75 -3.44 9.22
C VAL A 17 -2.49 -2.14 9.53
N LEU A 18 -3.76 -2.05 9.14
CA LEU A 18 -4.61 -0.88 9.38
C LEU A 18 -5.87 -1.34 10.09
N ASP A 19 -6.19 -0.74 11.24
CA ASP A 19 -7.44 -1.06 11.95
C ASP A 19 -8.66 -0.37 11.32
N ASP A 20 -8.46 0.79 10.66
CA ASP A 20 -9.47 1.56 9.95
C ASP A 20 -8.98 1.93 8.53
N ALA A 21 -9.89 1.86 7.55
CA ALA A 21 -9.59 2.18 6.15
C ALA A 21 -9.33 3.68 5.92
N VAL A 22 -9.82 4.57 6.82
CA VAL A 22 -9.57 6.01 6.70
C VAL A 22 -8.08 6.37 6.81
N ASP A 23 -7.29 5.53 7.45
CA ASP A 23 -5.85 5.73 7.64
C ASP A 23 -5.01 5.31 6.41
N ALA A 24 -5.60 4.57 5.47
CA ALA A 24 -4.88 3.97 4.35
C ALA A 24 -4.28 5.02 3.40
N VAL A 25 -5.08 6.00 2.97
CA VAL A 25 -4.65 7.06 2.05
C VAL A 25 -3.63 8.01 2.68
N PRO A 26 -3.83 8.52 3.93
CA PRO A 26 -2.81 9.28 4.63
C PRO A 26 -1.48 8.51 4.76
N THR A 27 -1.54 7.21 5.09
CA THR A 27 -0.35 6.35 5.20
C THR A 27 0.37 6.20 3.87
N ALA A 28 -0.35 5.91 2.78
CA ALA A 28 0.25 5.79 1.45
C ALA A 28 0.91 7.11 1.00
N LYS A 29 0.28 8.26 1.25
CA LYS A 29 0.85 9.59 0.95
C LYS A 29 2.12 9.86 1.76
N ALA A 30 2.15 9.46 3.03
CA ALA A 30 3.34 9.60 3.88
C ALA A 30 4.50 8.74 3.37
N LEU A 31 4.23 7.49 2.96
CA LEU A 31 5.22 6.61 2.34
C LEU A 31 5.78 7.20 1.05
N LEU A 32 4.91 7.70 0.17
CA LEU A 32 5.32 8.36 -1.08
C LEU A 32 6.20 9.59 -0.81
N ALA A 33 5.83 10.42 0.17
CA ALA A 33 6.65 11.57 0.57
C ALA A 33 8.03 11.16 1.13
N GLY A 34 8.12 9.96 1.72
CA GLY A 34 9.36 9.33 2.16
C GLY A 34 10.14 8.61 1.05
N GLY A 35 9.66 8.60 -0.19
CA GLY A 35 10.30 7.94 -1.33
C GLY A 35 10.02 6.43 -1.43
N VAL A 36 8.99 5.93 -0.74
CA VAL A 36 8.55 4.53 -0.82
C VAL A 36 7.26 4.46 -1.62
N ASP A 37 7.32 3.87 -2.81
CA ASP A 37 6.23 3.79 -3.79
C ASP A 37 5.63 2.39 -3.94
N VAL A 38 5.95 1.47 -3.01
CA VAL A 38 5.38 0.13 -2.90
C VAL A 38 4.92 -0.12 -1.46
N MET A 39 3.76 -0.75 -1.27
CA MET A 39 3.29 -1.19 0.05
C MET A 39 2.46 -2.47 -0.03
N GLU A 40 2.50 -3.29 1.01
CA GLU A 40 1.61 -4.44 1.21
C GLU A 40 0.63 -4.13 2.35
N ILE A 41 -0.68 -4.18 2.08
CA ILE A 41 -1.70 -4.11 3.14
C ILE A 41 -2.16 -5.54 3.44
N THR A 42 -2.11 -5.90 4.72
CA THR A 42 -2.42 -7.27 5.14
C THR A 42 -3.87 -7.45 5.56
N PHE A 43 -4.47 -8.58 5.21
CA PHE A 43 -5.81 -9.03 5.62
C PHE A 43 -5.86 -9.50 7.09
N ARG A 44 -5.10 -8.85 7.97
CA ARG A 44 -5.15 -9.09 9.43
C ARG A 44 -6.32 -8.38 10.11
N THR A 45 -6.96 -7.44 9.44
CA THR A 45 -8.11 -6.68 9.91
C THR A 45 -9.20 -6.65 8.84
N ALA A 46 -10.44 -6.34 9.25
CA ALA A 46 -11.56 -6.18 8.32
C ALA A 46 -11.39 -4.98 7.36
N ALA A 47 -10.55 -4.01 7.71
CA ALA A 47 -10.33 -2.80 6.93
C ALA A 47 -9.48 -3.02 5.66
N ALA A 48 -8.82 -4.18 5.50
CA ALA A 48 -7.82 -4.40 4.46
C ALA A 48 -8.35 -4.17 3.04
N ALA A 49 -9.51 -4.73 2.69
CA ALA A 49 -10.08 -4.61 1.35
C ALA A 49 -10.40 -3.15 0.98
N ASP A 50 -11.08 -2.44 1.89
CA ASP A 50 -11.44 -1.04 1.70
C ASP A 50 -10.20 -0.14 1.67
N SER A 51 -9.18 -0.45 2.48
CA SER A 51 -7.89 0.25 2.49
C SER A 51 -7.17 0.11 1.15
N ILE A 52 -7.07 -1.11 0.61
CA ILE A 52 -6.43 -1.38 -0.70
C ILE A 52 -7.19 -0.64 -1.81
N ALA A 53 -8.53 -0.69 -1.80
CA ALA A 53 -9.35 -0.01 -2.79
C ALA A 53 -9.17 1.52 -2.74
N ALA A 54 -9.15 2.11 -1.54
CA ALA A 54 -8.93 3.53 -1.34
C ALA A 54 -7.53 3.96 -1.83
N VAL A 55 -6.47 3.22 -1.45
CA VAL A 55 -5.10 3.53 -1.90
C VAL A 55 -4.96 3.40 -3.40
N ALA A 56 -5.46 2.32 -4.00
CA ALA A 56 -5.40 2.11 -5.45
C ALA A 56 -6.11 3.21 -6.24
N LYS A 57 -7.21 3.77 -5.69
CA LYS A 57 -7.99 4.84 -6.31
C LYS A 57 -7.36 6.22 -6.11
N GLU A 58 -6.87 6.52 -4.91
CA GLU A 58 -6.48 7.88 -4.51
C GLU A 58 -4.98 8.14 -4.56
N CYS A 59 -4.16 7.08 -4.63
CA CYS A 59 -2.69 7.16 -4.68
C CYS A 59 -2.16 6.35 -5.89
N PRO A 60 -2.43 6.77 -7.14
CA PRO A 60 -2.05 6.00 -8.34
C PRO A 60 -0.53 5.79 -8.51
N ASP A 61 0.29 6.62 -7.85
CA ASP A 61 1.74 6.46 -7.84
C ASP A 61 2.20 5.31 -6.93
N MET A 62 1.40 4.93 -5.94
CA MET A 62 1.63 3.81 -5.03
C MET A 62 1.29 2.48 -5.69
N LEU A 63 2.24 1.55 -5.73
CA LEU A 63 1.97 0.15 -5.98
C LEU A 63 1.51 -0.52 -4.67
N VAL A 64 0.21 -0.64 -4.49
CA VAL A 64 -0.39 -1.36 -3.35
C VAL A 64 -0.65 -2.83 -3.69
N GLY A 65 -0.25 -3.72 -2.79
CA GLY A 65 -0.52 -5.16 -2.85
C GLY A 65 -1.30 -5.66 -1.64
N ALA A 66 -1.85 -6.87 -1.75
CA ALA A 66 -2.51 -7.58 -0.65
C ALA A 66 -1.59 -8.65 -0.07
N GLY A 67 -1.60 -8.82 1.25
CA GLY A 67 -0.91 -9.91 1.93
C GLY A 67 -1.73 -10.54 3.04
N THR A 68 -1.28 -11.68 3.57
CA THR A 68 -2.04 -12.48 4.57
C THR A 68 -3.46 -12.83 4.10
N VAL A 69 -3.58 -13.25 2.84
CA VAL A 69 -4.86 -13.67 2.21
C VAL A 69 -5.32 -15.02 2.74
#